data_AF-A0A7V9CD74-F1
#
_entry.id   AF-A0A7V9CD74-F1
#
_cell.length_a   1.000
_cell.length_b   1.000
_cell.length_c   1.000
_cell.angle_alpha   90.00
_cell.angle_beta   90.00
_cell.angle_gamma   90.00
#
_symmetry.space_group_name_H-M   'P 1'
#
loop_
_entity.id
_entity.type
_entity.pdbx_description
1 polymer ?
#
loop_
_entity_poly.entity_id
_entity_poly.type
_entity_poly.pdbx_seq_one_letter_code
_entity_poly.pdbx_strand_id
1 'polypeptide(L)' 'MRVFDGAAVRKGTDVLVTGAGIAAVDRAIPAPEGATVVDGTGRTLLPGL' A
#
# COMPACT_ATOMS: atom_id res chain seq x y z
N MET A 1 3.97 4.39 3.70
CA MET A 1 2.84 4.91 4.54
C MET A 1 2.61 4.04 5.77
N ARG A 2 1.50 4.22 6.51
CA ARG A 2 0.96 3.22 7.47
C ARG A 2 -0.12 2.39 6.80
N VAL A 3 -0.22 1.10 7.09
CA VAL A 3 -1.26 0.20 6.58
C VAL A 3 -1.91 -0.51 7.75
N PHE A 4 -3.24 -0.49 7.85
CA PHE A 4 -3.97 -1.38 8.74
C PHE A 4 -4.45 -2.59 7.95
N ASP A 5 -4.08 -3.79 8.38
CA ASP A 5 -4.42 -5.04 7.68
C ASP A 5 -5.68 -5.74 8.21
N GLY A 6 -6.44 -5.06 9.07
CA GLY A 6 -7.59 -5.64 9.77
C GLY A 6 -7.26 -6.17 11.17
N ALA A 7 -5.98 -6.38 11.50
CA ALA A 7 -5.55 -6.84 12.81
C ALA A 7 -4.56 -5.86 13.48
N ALA A 8 -3.60 -5.33 12.72
CA ALA A 8 -2.57 -4.44 13.25
C ALA A 8 -2.15 -3.35 12.25
N VAL A 9 -1.53 -2.29 12.79
CA VAL A 9 -0.96 -1.21 11.98
C VAL A 9 0.51 -1.49 11.67
N ARG A 10 0.84 -1.60 10.39
CA ARG A 10 2.21 -1.72 9.85
C ARG A 10 2.72 -0.36 9.42
N LYS A 11 3.97 -0.03 9.79
CA LYS A 11 4.61 1.27 9.50
C LYS A 11 5.68 1.14 8.41
N GLY A 12 5.75 2.13 7.53
CA GLY A 12 6.74 2.19 6.46
C GLY A 12 6.50 1.08 5.43
N THR A 13 5.24 0.93 5.04
CA THR A 13 4.77 -0.11 4.12
C THR A 13 4.26 0.53 2.85
N ASP A 14 4.47 -0.18 1.74
CA ASP A 14 3.97 0.10 0.41
C ASP A 14 2.98 -0.99 0.01
N VAL A 15 2.01 -0.64 -0.84
CA VAL A 15 0.98 -1.56 -1.32
C VAL A 15 0.92 -1.45 -2.83
N LEU A 16 1.18 -2.55 -3.52
CA LEU A 16 1.02 -2.65 -4.97
C LEU A 16 -0.37 -3.20 -5.28
N VAL A 17 -1.13 -2.45 -6.07
CA VAL A 17 -2.47 -2.84 -6.52
C VAL A 17 -2.41 -3.11 -8.02
N THR A 18 -3.01 -4.22 -8.45
CA THR A 18 -3.13 -4.58 -9.86
C THR A 18 -4.56 -5.01 -10.16
N GLY A 19 -5.20 -4.36 -11.13
CA GLY A 19 -6.61 -4.61 -11.42
C GLY A 19 -7.49 -4.40 -10.18
N ALA A 20 -8.20 -5.44 -9.76
CA ALA A 20 -9.10 -5.41 -8.61
C ALA A 20 -8.47 -5.92 -7.29
N GLY A 21 -7.16 -6.24 -7.27
CA GLY A 21 -6.53 -6.92 -6.14
C GLY A 21 -5.24 -6.25 -5.65
N ILE A 22 -4.86 -6.59 -4.41
CA ILE A 22 -3.56 -6.26 -3.84
C ILE A 22 -2.56 -7.34 -4.29
N ALA A 23 -1.58 -6.95 -5.11
CA ALA A 23 -0.56 -7.85 -5.61
C ALA A 23 0.56 -8.08 -4.60
N ALA A 24 0.94 -7.04 -3.85
CA ALA A 24 2.00 -7.12 -2.86
C ALA A 24 1.83 -6.08 -1.75
N VAL A 25 2.30 -6.44 -0.55
CA VAL A 25 2.41 -5.56 0.62
C VAL A 25 3.78 -5.77 1.23
N ASP A 26 4.69 -4.81 1.06
CA ASP A 26 6.06 -4.90 1.55
C ASP A 26 6.67 -3.50 1.70
N ARG A 27 7.93 -3.42 2.13
CA ARG A 27 8.68 -2.15 2.20
C ARG A 27 9.44 -1.92 0.90
N ALA A 28 9.44 -0.66 0.43
CA ALA A 28 10.21 -0.22 -0.73
C ALA A 28 9.90 -1.02 -2.00
N ILE A 29 8.61 -1.23 -2.31
CA ILE A 29 8.21 -1.88 -3.56
C ILE A 29 8.57 -0.94 -4.72
N PRO A 30 9.39 -1.38 -5.69
CA PRO A 30 9.65 -0.58 -6.88
C PRO A 30 8.37 -0.45 -7.71
N ALA A 31 8.04 0.76 -8.14
CA ALA A 31 6.89 1.00 -9.00
C ALA A 31 7.13 0.38 -10.39
N PRO A 32 6.27 -0.56 -10.85
CA PRO A 32 6.36 -1.09 -12.20
C PRO A 32 6.15 0.00 -13.26
N GLU A 33 6.61 -0.26 -14.49
CA GLU A 33 6.38 0.67 -15.60
C GLU A 33 4.88 0.92 -15.83
N GLY A 34 4.52 2.20 -16.02
CA GLY A 34 3.13 2.62 -16.18
C GLY A 34 2.30 2.62 -14.89
N ALA A 35 2.86 2.21 -13.74
CA ALA A 35 2.15 2.30 -12.47
C ALA A 35 1.99 3.75 -12.02
N THR A 36 0.82 4.09 -11.50
CA THR A 36 0.61 5.38 -10.83
C THR A 36 1.10 5.29 -9.40
N VAL A 37 2.01 6.20 -9.02
CA VAL A 37 2.52 6.28 -7.65
C VAL A 37 1.70 7.27 -6.85
N VAL A 38 1.17 6.81 -5.72
CA VAL A 38 0.45 7.65 -4.75
C VAL A 38 1.29 7.77 -3.48
N ASP A 39 1.75 8.99 -3.15
CA ASP A 39 2.50 9.23 -1.92
C ASP A 39 1.57 9.26 -0.69
N GLY A 40 1.61 8.17 0.07
CA GLY A 40 0.89 8.00 1.32
C GLY A 40 1.65 8.49 2.57
N THR A 41 2.73 9.27 2.44
CA THR A 41 3.50 9.78 3.58
C THR A 41 2.59 10.52 4.56
N GLY A 42 2.73 10.21 5.86
CA GLY A 42 1.88 10.78 6.90
C GLY A 42 0.44 10.24 6.96
N ARG A 43 0.02 9.35 6.04
CA ARG A 43 -1.33 8.77 5.98
C ARG A 43 -1.37 7.32 6.48
N THR A 44 -2.57 6.85 6.84
CA THR A 44 -2.89 5.43 7.05
C THR A 44 -3.81 4.95 5.94
N LEU A 45 -3.44 3.86 5.26
CA LEU A 45 -4.32 3.11 4.39
C LEU A 45 -5.15 2.13 5.22
N LEU A 46 -6.47 2.15 4.99
CA LEU A 46 -7.45 1.29 5.64
C LEU A 46 -8.16 0.47 4.55
N PRO A 47 -8.65 -0.74 4.86
CA PRO A 47 -9.61 -1.43 4.00
C PRO A 47 -10.84 -0.53 3.77
N GLY A 48 -11.41 -0.61 2.57
CA GLY A 48 -12.71 0.01 2.31
C GLY A 48 -13.79 -0.57 3.23
N LEU A 49 -14.81 0.23 3.54
CA LEU A 49 -16.00 -0.20 4.27
C LEU A 49 -16.93 -1.04 3.39
#